data_AF-A0A923S2R8-F1
#
_entry.id   AF-A0A923S2R8-F1
#
_cell.length_a   1.000
_cell.length_b   1.000
_cell.length_c   1.000
_cell.angle_alpha   90.00
_cell.angle_beta   90.00
_cell.angle_gamma   90.00
#
_symmetry.space_group_name_H-M   'P 1'
#
loop_
_entity.id
_entity.type
_entity.pdbx_description
1 polymer ?
#
loop_
_entity_poly.entity_id
_entity_poly.type
_entity_poly.pdbx_seq_one_letter_code
_entity_poly.pdbx_strand_id
1 'polypeptide(L)'
;MKPPLAIELAGGPLAKGRLPAICAPLVGGTADALVEETAAVAEKEPDLLEWRVDFFEAIADTDQVLETAWRIRQAAPGIPLLFTRRSRREGGQPIDLAEDAVLELYHAVCKSGLVALVDYEMSNEPDHVSRVRNLTRRCGVKLVLSYHNFQETPPEAQLLARLRQAAQLDADVGKVAVMPRSLEDVLTVMHATLKASREVGIPVITMAMGGWGALTRLCGGVFGSALTFAVGASSSAPGQVPIEDVRAALALIRKAMGES
;
A
#
# COMPACT_ATOMS: atom_id res chain seq x y z
N MET A 1 13.53 22.45 5.34
CA MET A 1 12.24 21.88 4.90
C MET A 1 11.92 20.75 5.87
N LYS A 2 10.67 20.60 6.37
CA LYS A 2 10.36 19.44 7.22
C LYS A 2 10.46 18.18 6.35
N PRO A 3 11.17 17.13 6.79
CA PRO A 3 11.26 15.89 6.03
C PRO A 3 9.87 15.24 5.97
N PRO A 4 9.52 14.57 4.85
CA PRO A 4 8.33 13.73 4.77
C PRO A 4 8.32 12.66 5.87
N LEU A 5 7.12 12.36 6.38
CA LEU A 5 6.94 11.39 7.46
C LEU A 5 7.10 9.96 6.95
N ALA A 6 7.92 9.17 7.65
CA ALA A 6 8.08 7.75 7.39
C ALA A 6 6.92 6.93 8.01
N ILE A 7 6.61 5.78 7.42
CA ILE A 7 5.70 4.81 8.02
C ILE A 7 6.42 4.16 9.19
N GLU A 8 5.88 4.27 10.40
CA GLU A 8 6.45 3.71 11.63
C GLU A 8 5.77 2.38 11.99
N LEU A 9 6.56 1.33 12.20
CA LEU A 9 6.12 0.05 12.75
C LEU A 9 6.70 -0.15 14.15
N ALA A 10 6.27 -1.19 14.87
CA ALA A 10 6.77 -1.48 16.22
C ALA A 10 8.31 -1.65 16.30
N GLY A 11 8.95 -2.07 15.20
CA GLY A 11 10.40 -2.22 15.07
C GLY A 11 11.15 -0.97 14.57
N GLY A 12 10.46 0.18 14.44
CA GLY A 12 11.01 1.43 13.91
C GLY A 12 10.52 1.78 12.49
N PRO A 13 11.18 2.74 11.82
CA PRO A 13 10.75 3.22 10.51
C PRO A 13 10.83 2.11 9.46
N LEU A 14 9.74 1.89 8.72
CA LEU A 14 9.64 0.88 7.66
C LEU A 14 10.78 1.00 6.65
N ALA A 15 11.13 2.24 6.32
CA ALA A 15 12.05 2.57 5.25
C ALA A 15 13.53 2.66 5.70
N LYS A 16 13.85 2.36 6.97
CA LYS A 16 15.24 2.26 7.50
C LYS A 16 16.24 3.32 6.96
N GLY A 17 15.86 4.59 6.98
CA GLY A 17 16.71 5.71 6.53
C GLY A 17 16.65 6.04 5.03
N ARG A 18 15.76 5.40 4.28
CA ARG A 18 15.60 5.55 2.83
C ARG A 18 14.17 5.96 2.50
N LEU A 19 13.93 7.01 1.72
CA LEU A 19 12.57 7.31 1.24
C LEU A 19 12.52 7.17 -0.30
N PRO A 20 11.41 6.65 -0.88
CA PRO A 20 10.32 5.91 -0.24
C PRO A 20 10.74 4.50 0.22
N ALA A 21 9.95 3.89 1.11
CA ALA A 21 9.95 2.43 1.29
C ALA A 21 9.47 1.74 0.01
N ILE A 22 9.96 0.54 -0.30
CA ILE A 22 9.53 -0.24 -1.45
C ILE A 22 8.63 -1.39 -1.00
N CYS A 23 7.39 -1.41 -1.50
CA CYS A 23 6.45 -2.51 -1.33
C CYS A 23 6.38 -3.37 -2.60
N ALA A 24 6.38 -4.68 -2.42
CA ALA A 24 6.13 -5.63 -3.50
C ALA A 24 4.80 -6.37 -3.24
N PRO A 25 3.86 -6.39 -4.21
CA PRO A 25 2.61 -7.11 -4.08
C PRO A 25 2.80 -8.62 -4.31
N LEU A 26 1.94 -9.41 -3.68
CA LEU A 26 1.75 -10.85 -3.85
C LEU A 26 0.32 -11.08 -4.32
N VAL A 27 0.15 -11.80 -5.42
CA VAL A 27 -1.13 -12.00 -6.13
C VAL A 27 -1.43 -13.48 -6.45
N GLY A 28 -0.63 -14.41 -5.95
CA GLY A 28 -0.89 -15.84 -6.08
C GLY A 28 -2.31 -16.24 -5.63
N GLY A 29 -2.98 -17.07 -6.44
CA GLY A 29 -4.36 -17.50 -6.17
C GLY A 29 -4.49 -18.61 -5.13
N THR A 30 -3.40 -19.36 -4.89
CA THR A 30 -3.37 -20.49 -3.95
C THR A 30 -2.26 -20.30 -2.92
N ALA A 31 -2.32 -21.06 -1.82
CA ALA A 31 -1.34 -20.94 -0.74
C ALA A 31 0.08 -21.32 -1.22
N ASP A 32 0.19 -22.35 -2.06
CA ASP A 32 1.48 -22.79 -2.60
C ASP A 32 2.05 -21.75 -3.57
N ALA A 33 1.22 -21.20 -4.46
CA ALA A 33 1.64 -20.13 -5.37
C ALA A 33 2.09 -18.87 -4.61
N LEU A 34 1.39 -18.50 -3.53
CA LEU A 34 1.77 -17.37 -2.68
C LEU A 34 3.10 -17.62 -1.96
N VAL A 35 3.37 -18.84 -1.49
CA VAL A 35 4.65 -19.17 -0.84
C VAL A 35 5.81 -19.11 -1.84
N GLU A 36 5.63 -19.68 -3.03
CA GLU A 36 6.63 -19.62 -4.11
C GLU A 36 6.88 -18.17 -4.55
N GLU A 37 5.83 -17.39 -4.78
CA GLU A 37 5.92 -15.97 -5.10
C GLU A 37 6.63 -15.20 -3.98
N THR A 38 6.27 -15.45 -2.72
CA THR A 38 6.88 -14.80 -1.57
C THR A 38 8.37 -15.06 -1.50
N ALA A 39 8.82 -16.31 -1.68
CA ALA A 39 10.23 -16.67 -1.66
C ALA A 39 11.00 -15.92 -2.76
N ALA A 40 10.48 -15.92 -4.00
CA ALA A 40 11.10 -15.24 -5.12
C ALA A 40 11.16 -13.70 -4.94
N VAL A 41 10.11 -13.11 -4.36
CA VAL A 41 10.05 -11.66 -4.10
C VAL A 41 10.94 -11.27 -2.92
N ALA A 42 11.06 -12.10 -1.89
CA ALA A 42 11.89 -11.85 -0.72
C ALA A 42 13.38 -11.76 -1.06
N GLU A 43 13.86 -12.54 -2.03
CA GLU A 43 15.23 -12.44 -2.56
C GLU A 43 15.57 -11.04 -3.07
N LYS A 44 14.55 -10.27 -3.47
CA LYS A 44 14.71 -8.90 -3.96
C LYS A 44 14.71 -7.85 -2.85
N GLU A 45 14.56 -8.24 -1.59
CA GLU A 45 14.63 -7.39 -0.41
C GLU A 45 13.68 -6.16 -0.42
N PRO A 46 12.36 -6.33 -0.62
CA PRO A 46 11.41 -5.25 -0.40
C PRO A 46 11.37 -4.84 1.09
N ASP A 47 10.97 -3.59 1.35
CA ASP A 47 10.72 -3.13 2.73
C ASP A 47 9.40 -3.67 3.28
N LEU A 48 8.45 -3.97 2.39
CA LEU A 48 7.10 -4.41 2.72
C LEU A 48 6.60 -5.41 1.65
N LEU A 49 5.90 -6.45 2.08
CA LEU A 49 5.07 -7.27 1.20
C LEU A 49 3.61 -6.84 1.32
N GLU A 50 2.89 -6.73 0.20
CA GLU A 50 1.44 -6.55 0.20
C GLU A 50 0.79 -7.85 -0.29
N TRP A 51 0.05 -8.54 0.56
CA TRP A 51 -0.81 -9.62 0.10
C TRP A 51 -2.14 -9.05 -0.40
N ARG A 52 -2.35 -9.15 -1.72
CA ARG A 52 -3.63 -8.85 -2.38
C ARG A 52 -4.56 -10.05 -2.25
N VAL A 53 -5.16 -10.19 -1.07
CA VAL A 53 -6.01 -11.34 -0.72
C VAL A 53 -7.21 -11.49 -1.65
N ASP A 54 -7.64 -10.43 -2.35
CA ASP A 54 -8.73 -10.52 -3.32
C ASP A 54 -8.43 -11.47 -4.49
N PHE A 55 -7.17 -11.81 -4.76
CA PHE A 55 -6.80 -12.86 -5.72
C PHE A 55 -6.89 -14.28 -5.16
N PHE A 56 -6.96 -14.44 -3.84
CA PHE A 56 -6.88 -15.74 -3.18
C PHE A 56 -8.19 -16.50 -3.31
N GLU A 57 -8.13 -17.70 -3.90
CA GLU A 57 -9.30 -18.51 -4.23
C GLU A 57 -10.08 -18.92 -2.97
N ALA A 58 -9.38 -19.22 -1.89
CA ALA A 58 -9.98 -19.64 -0.61
C ALA A 58 -10.22 -18.46 0.37
N ILE A 59 -10.37 -17.23 -0.13
CA ILE A 59 -10.62 -16.05 0.73
C ILE A 59 -11.84 -16.21 1.66
N ALA A 60 -12.84 -16.99 1.25
CA ALA A 60 -14.04 -17.23 2.05
C ALA A 60 -13.80 -18.13 3.28
N ASP A 61 -12.66 -18.83 3.33
CA ASP A 61 -12.25 -19.67 4.45
C ASP A 61 -11.20 -18.93 5.29
N THR A 62 -11.63 -18.42 6.45
CA THR A 62 -10.77 -17.63 7.34
C THR A 62 -9.59 -18.45 7.86
N ASP A 63 -9.76 -19.75 8.14
CA ASP A 63 -8.67 -20.58 8.64
C ASP A 63 -7.60 -20.78 7.57
N GLN A 64 -8.00 -20.98 6.32
CA GLN A 64 -7.07 -21.04 5.18
C GLN A 64 -6.37 -19.69 4.93
N VAL A 65 -7.06 -18.57 5.11
CA VAL A 65 -6.44 -17.24 5.00
C VAL A 65 -5.37 -17.05 6.08
N LEU A 66 -5.66 -17.41 7.34
CA LEU A 66 -4.71 -17.28 8.45
C LEU A 66 -3.50 -18.22 8.29
N GLU A 67 -3.74 -19.47 7.92
CA GLU A 67 -2.67 -20.43 7.63
C GLU A 67 -1.79 -19.93 6.48
N THR A 68 -2.38 -19.40 5.41
CA THR A 68 -1.62 -18.84 4.29
C THR A 68 -0.82 -17.61 4.70
N ALA A 69 -1.38 -16.71 5.52
CA ALA A 69 -0.64 -15.57 6.06
C ALA A 69 0.56 -16.02 6.90
N TRP A 70 0.40 -17.07 7.71
CA TRP A 70 1.50 -17.68 8.46
C TRP A 70 2.58 -18.25 7.53
N ARG A 71 2.20 -18.99 6.49
CA ARG A 71 3.13 -19.53 5.49
C ARG A 71 3.91 -18.43 4.75
N ILE A 72 3.25 -17.34 4.35
CA ILE A 72 3.91 -16.16 3.76
C ILE A 72 4.95 -15.58 4.73
N ARG A 73 4.61 -15.45 6.02
CA ARG A 73 5.53 -14.93 7.05
C ARG A 73 6.75 -15.83 7.26
N GLN A 74 6.60 -17.14 7.10
CA GLN A 74 7.71 -18.10 7.19
C GLN A 74 8.60 -18.07 5.94
N ALA A 75 8.03 -17.81 4.76
CA ALA A 75 8.79 -17.68 3.52
C ALA A 75 9.58 -16.37 3.41
N ALA A 76 9.13 -15.30 4.08
CA ALA A 76 9.80 -14.00 4.11
C ALA A 76 10.01 -13.49 5.55
N PRO A 77 10.84 -14.18 6.37
CA PRO A 77 11.02 -13.83 7.76
C PRO A 77 11.60 -12.42 7.91
N GLY A 78 10.97 -11.61 8.77
CA GLY A 78 11.42 -10.25 9.06
C GLY A 78 10.93 -9.16 8.11
N ILE A 79 10.31 -9.52 6.97
CA ILE A 79 9.66 -8.53 6.09
C ILE A 79 8.21 -8.34 6.55
N PRO A 80 7.77 -7.13 6.93
CA PRO A 80 6.40 -6.85 7.32
C PRO A 80 5.39 -7.21 6.21
N LEU A 81 4.17 -7.60 6.62
CA LEU A 81 3.08 -7.94 5.71
C LEU A 81 1.94 -6.92 5.83
N LEU A 82 1.55 -6.33 4.70
CA LEU A 82 0.35 -5.55 4.51
C LEU A 82 -0.73 -6.45 3.92
N PHE A 83 -1.88 -6.53 4.59
CA PHE A 83 -3.04 -7.26 4.07
C PHE A 83 -4.02 -6.31 3.39
N THR A 84 -4.29 -6.55 2.11
CA THR A 84 -5.13 -5.69 1.29
C THR A 84 -6.20 -6.54 0.60
N ARG A 85 -7.46 -6.40 1.00
CA ARG A 85 -8.59 -6.76 0.15
C ARG A 85 -8.94 -5.55 -0.69
N ARG A 86 -8.68 -5.61 -2.01
CA ARG A 86 -9.15 -4.58 -2.92
C ARG A 86 -10.54 -4.92 -3.44
N SER A 87 -11.48 -3.98 -3.37
CA SER A 87 -12.82 -4.12 -3.90
C SER A 87 -12.85 -3.95 -5.42
N ARG A 88 -13.84 -4.57 -6.07
CA ARG A 88 -14.07 -4.39 -7.51
C ARG A 88 -14.31 -2.93 -7.91
N ARG A 89 -14.90 -2.11 -7.02
CA ARG A 89 -15.13 -0.67 -7.26
C ARG A 89 -13.82 0.09 -7.41
N GLU A 90 -12.79 -0.37 -6.71
CA GLU A 90 -11.44 0.20 -6.70
C GLU A 90 -10.41 -0.71 -7.40
N GLY A 91 -10.86 -1.48 -8.40
CA GLY A 91 -9.98 -2.23 -9.32
C GLY A 91 -9.46 -3.58 -8.80
N GLY A 92 -10.11 -4.16 -7.80
CA GLY A 92 -9.82 -5.49 -7.26
C GLY A 92 -10.61 -6.60 -7.93
N GLN A 93 -10.29 -7.84 -7.54
CA GLN A 93 -10.98 -9.03 -8.03
C GLN A 93 -12.37 -9.19 -7.38
N PRO A 94 -13.34 -9.82 -8.07
CA PRO A 94 -14.56 -10.28 -7.43
C PRO A 94 -14.23 -11.35 -6.38
N ILE A 95 -14.90 -11.28 -5.23
CA ILE A 95 -14.76 -12.25 -4.15
C ILE A 95 -16.14 -12.74 -3.74
N ASP A 96 -16.23 -13.97 -3.25
CA ASP A 96 -17.48 -14.58 -2.76
C ASP A 96 -17.65 -14.34 -1.26
N LEU A 97 -17.66 -13.06 -0.86
CA LEU A 97 -17.87 -12.63 0.52
C LEU A 97 -18.78 -11.41 0.58
N ALA A 98 -19.77 -11.47 1.46
CA ALA A 98 -20.53 -10.29 1.87
C ALA A 98 -19.68 -9.37 2.74
N GLU A 99 -20.04 -8.08 2.81
CA GLU A 99 -19.23 -7.07 3.52
C GLU A 99 -19.06 -7.38 5.02
N ASP A 100 -20.09 -7.91 5.70
CA ASP A 100 -19.97 -8.32 7.10
C ASP A 100 -18.92 -9.44 7.29
N ALA A 101 -18.86 -10.39 6.36
CA ALA A 101 -17.88 -11.46 6.39
C ALA A 101 -16.45 -10.93 6.08
N VAL A 102 -16.33 -9.89 5.25
CA VAL A 102 -15.06 -9.17 5.06
C VAL A 102 -14.61 -8.52 6.37
N LEU A 103 -15.52 -7.89 7.12
CA LEU A 103 -15.16 -7.31 8.43
C LEU A 103 -14.69 -8.36 9.44
N GLU A 104 -15.37 -9.52 9.50
CA GLU A 104 -14.93 -10.63 10.36
C GLU A 104 -13.56 -11.18 9.93
N LEU A 105 -13.28 -11.24 8.63
CA LEU A 105 -11.96 -11.60 8.11
C LEU A 105 -10.88 -10.61 8.57
N TYR A 106 -11.13 -9.31 8.45
CA TYR A 106 -10.19 -8.28 8.95
C TYR A 106 -9.97 -8.42 10.46
N HIS A 107 -11.01 -8.75 11.23
CA HIS A 107 -10.91 -9.00 12.66
C HIS A 107 -10.03 -10.20 13.00
N ALA A 108 -10.22 -11.32 12.30
CA ALA A 108 -9.38 -12.50 12.46
C ALA A 108 -7.91 -12.21 12.10
N VAL A 109 -7.68 -11.59 10.95
CA VAL A 109 -6.33 -11.24 10.47
C VAL A 109 -5.63 -10.28 11.43
N CYS A 110 -6.29 -9.23 11.91
CA CYS A 110 -5.70 -8.30 12.87
C CYS A 110 -5.35 -8.98 14.21
N LYS A 111 -6.20 -9.89 14.69
CA LYS A 111 -5.97 -10.60 15.96
C LYS A 111 -4.86 -11.65 15.88
N SER A 112 -4.60 -12.19 14.70
CA SER A 112 -3.60 -13.25 14.51
C SER A 112 -2.17 -12.83 14.82
N GLY A 113 -1.86 -11.52 14.74
CA GLY A 113 -0.50 -11.00 14.83
C GLY A 113 0.38 -11.29 13.60
N LEU A 114 -0.20 -11.79 12.51
CA LEU A 114 0.53 -12.17 11.29
C LEU A 114 0.78 -10.99 10.34
N VAL A 115 0.07 -9.87 10.50
CA VAL A 115 0.17 -8.70 9.64
C VAL A 115 0.63 -7.48 10.43
N ALA A 116 1.43 -6.63 9.79
CA ALA A 116 1.86 -5.36 10.37
C ALA A 116 0.90 -4.22 10.01
N LEU A 117 0.27 -4.30 8.83
CA LEU A 117 -0.67 -3.31 8.33
C LEU A 117 -1.87 -3.98 7.68
N VAL A 118 -2.99 -3.24 7.62
CA VAL A 118 -4.12 -3.54 6.74
C VAL A 118 -4.47 -2.32 5.89
N ASP A 119 -4.88 -2.54 4.65
CA ASP A 119 -5.48 -1.52 3.76
C ASP A 119 -7.00 -1.63 3.85
N TYR A 120 -7.69 -0.52 4.10
CA TYR A 120 -9.15 -0.45 4.03
C TYR A 120 -9.57 0.80 3.25
N GLU A 121 -10.54 0.63 2.35
CA GLU A 121 -10.96 1.69 1.44
C GLU A 121 -11.79 2.76 2.16
N MET A 122 -11.49 4.04 1.91
CA MET A 122 -12.28 5.16 2.40
C MET A 122 -13.67 5.25 1.76
N SER A 123 -13.91 4.51 0.67
CA SER A 123 -15.21 4.42 0.01
C SER A 123 -16.18 3.45 0.69
N ASN A 124 -15.72 2.68 1.68
CA ASN A 124 -16.59 1.84 2.50
C ASN A 124 -17.46 2.68 3.45
N GLU A 125 -18.50 2.06 3.99
CA GLU A 125 -19.43 2.73 4.90
C GLU A 125 -18.69 3.32 6.13
N PRO A 126 -19.02 4.54 6.58
CA PRO A 126 -18.30 5.20 7.67
C PRO A 126 -18.25 4.38 8.97
N ASP A 127 -19.30 3.64 9.29
CA ASP A 127 -19.33 2.75 10.46
C ASP A 127 -18.30 1.62 10.34
N HIS A 128 -18.17 1.03 9.15
CA HIS A 128 -17.20 -0.04 8.89
C HIS A 128 -15.77 0.47 9.02
N VAL A 129 -15.47 1.66 8.46
CA VAL A 129 -14.17 2.31 8.61
C VAL A 129 -13.84 2.55 10.09
N SER A 130 -14.80 3.03 10.87
CA SER A 130 -14.66 3.23 12.32
C SER A 130 -14.40 1.92 13.07
N ARG A 131 -15.13 0.85 12.73
CA ARG A 131 -14.93 -0.50 13.31
C ARG A 131 -13.53 -1.04 13.02
N VAL A 132 -13.07 -0.97 11.77
CA VAL A 132 -11.72 -1.40 11.37
C VAL A 132 -10.65 -0.56 12.05
N ARG A 133 -10.85 0.76 12.17
CA ARG A 133 -9.92 1.62 12.90
C ARG A 133 -9.83 1.25 14.38
N ASN A 134 -10.95 1.00 15.05
CA ASN A 134 -10.96 0.61 16.45
C ASN A 134 -10.29 -0.76 16.66
N LEU A 135 -10.55 -1.72 15.77
CA LEU A 135 -9.93 -3.04 15.77
C LEU A 135 -8.40 -2.93 15.63
N THR A 136 -7.92 -2.27 14.59
CA THR A 136 -6.49 -2.14 14.29
C THR A 136 -5.72 -1.50 15.45
N ARG A 137 -6.28 -0.47 16.10
CA ARG A 137 -5.69 0.11 17.32
C ARG A 137 -5.57 -0.90 18.45
N ARG A 138 -6.63 -1.67 18.73
CA ARG A 138 -6.65 -2.67 19.81
C ARG A 138 -5.65 -3.79 19.56
N CYS A 139 -5.44 -4.16 18.30
CA CYS A 139 -4.51 -5.20 17.89
C CYS A 139 -3.06 -4.71 17.67
N GLY A 140 -2.81 -3.39 17.73
CA GLY A 140 -1.50 -2.83 17.40
C GLY A 140 -1.11 -2.92 15.93
N VAL A 141 -2.09 -3.09 15.03
CA VAL A 141 -1.91 -3.17 13.58
C VAL A 141 -2.09 -1.78 12.98
N LYS A 142 -1.27 -1.41 11.98
CA LYS A 142 -1.37 -0.11 11.31
C LYS A 142 -2.47 -0.11 10.25
N LEU A 143 -3.20 1.00 10.15
CA LEU A 143 -4.25 1.18 9.15
C LEU A 143 -3.80 2.10 8.02
N VAL A 144 -3.82 1.57 6.81
CA VAL A 144 -3.77 2.35 5.58
C VAL A 144 -5.21 2.63 5.14
N LEU A 145 -5.62 3.90 5.10
CA LEU A 145 -6.88 4.29 4.47
C LEU A 145 -6.64 4.72 3.03
N SER A 146 -7.27 4.02 2.10
CA SER A 146 -6.93 4.10 0.69
C SER A 146 -8.10 4.58 -0.18
N TYR A 147 -7.76 5.18 -1.32
CA TYR A 147 -8.71 5.59 -2.36
C TYR A 147 -8.09 5.42 -3.74
N HIS A 148 -8.87 4.86 -4.66
CA HIS A 148 -8.42 4.60 -6.01
C HIS A 148 -9.39 5.15 -7.05
N ASN A 149 -8.84 5.73 -8.12
CA ASN A 149 -9.61 6.10 -9.31
C ASN A 149 -8.90 5.56 -10.55
N PHE A 150 -9.46 4.51 -11.15
CA PHE A 150 -8.90 3.87 -12.34
C PHE A 150 -9.25 4.57 -13.65
N GLN A 151 -10.07 5.63 -13.60
CA GLN A 151 -10.61 6.28 -14.78
C GLN A 151 -9.93 7.61 -15.06
N GLU A 152 -9.55 8.35 -14.01
CA GLU A 152 -8.97 9.69 -14.12
C GLU A 152 -8.15 10.12 -12.91
N THR A 153 -7.51 11.28 -13.06
CA THR A 153 -6.87 12.04 -11.99
C THR A 153 -7.80 13.20 -11.60
N PRO A 154 -8.46 13.12 -10.43
CA PRO A 154 -9.21 14.25 -9.89
C PRO A 154 -8.32 15.49 -9.70
N PRO A 155 -8.91 16.70 -9.66
CA PRO A 155 -8.19 17.93 -9.33
C PRO A 155 -7.41 17.80 -8.02
N GLU A 156 -6.25 18.46 -7.95
CA GLU A 156 -5.35 18.45 -6.79
C GLU A 156 -6.06 18.65 -5.45
N ALA A 157 -6.99 19.61 -5.37
CA ALA A 157 -7.74 19.91 -4.16
C ALA A 157 -8.55 18.70 -3.65
N GLN A 158 -9.08 17.87 -4.56
CA GLN A 158 -9.80 16.65 -4.21
C GLN A 158 -8.84 15.55 -3.75
N LEU A 159 -7.68 15.38 -4.41
CA LEU A 159 -6.65 14.45 -3.96
C LEU A 159 -6.19 14.78 -2.54
N LEU A 160 -5.93 16.06 -2.28
CA LEU A 160 -5.54 16.55 -0.96
C LEU A 160 -6.66 16.40 0.07
N ALA A 161 -7.92 16.60 -0.32
CA ALA A 161 -9.06 16.34 0.55
C ALA A 161 -9.16 14.86 0.96
N ARG A 162 -8.90 13.91 0.05
CA ARG A 162 -8.86 12.48 0.38
C ARG A 162 -7.74 12.15 1.39
N LEU A 163 -6.55 12.72 1.20
CA LEU A 163 -5.44 12.51 2.13
C LEU A 163 -5.73 13.12 3.51
N ARG A 164 -6.35 14.31 3.56
CA ARG A 164 -6.83 14.91 4.81
C ARG A 164 -7.95 14.09 5.46
N GLN A 165 -8.84 13.52 4.66
CA GLN A 165 -9.90 12.64 5.13
C GLN A 165 -9.31 11.40 5.84
N ALA A 166 -8.27 10.78 5.27
CA ALA A 166 -7.57 9.66 5.91
C ALA A 166 -7.05 10.05 7.31
N ALA A 167 -6.42 11.22 7.44
CA ALA A 167 -5.95 11.73 8.74
C ALA A 167 -7.09 12.05 9.71
N GLN A 168 -8.19 12.64 9.24
CA GLN A 168 -9.38 12.92 10.05
C GLN A 168 -10.06 11.64 10.56
N LEU A 169 -9.98 10.56 9.80
CA LEU A 169 -10.42 9.22 10.17
C LEU A 169 -9.36 8.45 10.97
N ASP A 170 -8.30 9.14 11.40
CA ASP A 170 -7.24 8.64 12.27
C ASP A 170 -6.50 7.41 11.69
N ALA A 171 -6.31 7.39 10.37
CA ALA A 171 -5.45 6.42 9.71
C ALA A 171 -3.99 6.59 10.13
N ASP A 172 -3.23 5.50 10.13
CA ASP A 172 -1.78 5.59 10.29
C ASP A 172 -1.10 6.07 9.00
N VAL A 173 -1.71 5.79 7.84
CA VAL A 173 -1.22 6.17 6.51
C VAL A 173 -2.39 6.51 5.58
N GLY A 174 -2.29 7.62 4.85
CA GLY A 174 -3.24 7.96 3.78
C GLY A 174 -2.74 7.53 2.41
N LYS A 175 -3.57 6.86 1.60
CA LYS A 175 -3.17 6.34 0.28
C LYS A 175 -4.13 6.81 -0.83
N VAL A 176 -3.56 7.34 -1.92
CA VAL A 176 -4.31 7.72 -3.13
C VAL A 176 -3.61 7.19 -4.37
N ALA A 177 -4.32 6.47 -5.23
CA ALA A 177 -3.80 6.08 -6.55
C ALA A 177 -4.80 6.38 -7.67
N VAL A 178 -4.35 7.06 -8.71
CA VAL A 178 -5.23 7.61 -9.75
C VAL A 178 -4.68 7.37 -11.15
N MET A 179 -5.55 7.34 -12.17
CA MET A 179 -5.14 7.10 -13.56
C MET A 179 -4.91 8.43 -14.29
N PRO A 180 -3.69 8.74 -14.74
CA PRO A 180 -3.42 9.95 -15.52
C PRO A 180 -3.97 9.78 -16.95
N ARG A 181 -4.55 10.86 -17.48
CA ARG A 181 -4.93 11.04 -18.89
C ARG A 181 -4.00 12.00 -19.63
N SER A 182 -3.03 12.60 -18.93
CA SER A 182 -1.94 13.39 -19.51
C SER A 182 -0.70 13.40 -18.60
N LEU A 183 0.39 14.04 -19.04
CA LEU A 183 1.56 14.29 -18.16
C LEU A 183 1.26 15.39 -17.12
N GLU A 184 0.36 16.32 -17.43
CA GLU A 184 -0.13 17.32 -16.47
C GLU A 184 -0.86 16.66 -15.29
N ASP A 185 -1.56 15.56 -15.51
CA ASP A 185 -2.14 14.76 -14.42
C ASP A 185 -1.05 14.15 -13.52
N VAL A 186 0.07 13.70 -14.09
CA VAL A 186 1.22 13.22 -13.31
C VAL A 186 1.79 14.33 -12.43
N LEU A 187 1.92 15.55 -12.98
CA LEU A 187 2.33 16.73 -12.22
C LEU A 187 1.32 17.08 -11.11
N THR A 188 0.02 16.95 -11.40
CA THR A 188 -1.06 17.17 -10.44
C THR A 188 -0.95 16.24 -9.24
N VAL A 189 -0.68 14.94 -9.47
CA VAL A 189 -0.44 13.97 -8.39
C VAL A 189 0.78 14.38 -7.57
N MET A 190 1.92 14.65 -8.21
CA MET A 190 3.17 14.98 -7.52
C MET A 190 3.07 16.27 -6.69
N HIS A 191 2.33 17.26 -7.18
CA HIS A 191 2.10 18.50 -6.45
C HIS A 191 1.14 18.29 -5.27
N ALA A 192 0.09 17.46 -5.43
CA ALA A 192 -0.75 17.04 -4.33
C ALA A 192 0.04 16.31 -3.24
N THR A 193 0.96 15.40 -3.63
CA THR A 193 1.88 14.71 -2.72
C THR A 193 2.73 15.68 -1.90
N LEU A 194 3.33 16.69 -2.57
CA LEU A 194 4.19 17.68 -1.91
C LEU A 194 3.43 18.56 -0.91
N LYS A 195 2.19 18.93 -1.21
CA LYS A 195 1.34 19.66 -0.27
C LYS A 195 0.92 18.77 0.90
N ALA A 196 0.47 17.55 0.60
CA ALA A 196 0.03 16.59 1.59
C ALA A 196 1.14 16.25 2.59
N SER A 197 2.37 16.02 2.13
CA SER A 197 3.51 15.69 2.98
C SER A 197 3.88 16.80 3.98
N ARG A 198 3.43 18.04 3.74
CA ARG A 198 3.64 19.20 4.63
C ARG A 198 2.48 19.47 5.58
N GLU A 199 1.26 19.09 5.19
CA GLU A 199 0.03 19.58 5.81
C GLU A 199 -0.82 18.49 6.49
N VAL A 200 -0.76 17.24 6.03
CA VAL A 200 -1.70 16.18 6.44
C VAL A 200 -1.35 15.56 7.79
N GLY A 201 -0.08 15.63 8.21
CA GLY A 201 0.37 15.21 9.55
C GLY A 201 0.55 13.70 9.76
N ILE A 202 0.26 12.87 8.75
CA ILE A 202 0.58 11.44 8.69
C ILE A 202 1.36 11.11 7.40
N PRO A 203 2.09 9.99 7.34
CA PRO A 203 2.67 9.50 6.09
C PRO A 203 1.62 9.35 5.00
N VAL A 204 1.98 9.70 3.77
CA VAL A 204 1.11 9.58 2.60
C VAL A 204 1.73 8.69 1.54
N ILE A 205 0.90 7.93 0.84
CA ILE A 205 1.27 7.11 -0.30
C ILE A 205 0.49 7.63 -1.49
N THR A 206 1.18 8.09 -2.52
CA THR A 206 0.54 8.63 -3.71
C THR A 206 1.16 8.03 -4.95
N MET A 207 0.34 7.68 -5.94
CA MET A 207 0.86 7.30 -7.25
C MET A 207 -0.12 7.63 -8.37
N ALA A 208 0.43 8.02 -9.51
CA ALA A 208 -0.27 7.90 -10.78
C ALA A 208 -0.04 6.48 -11.32
N MET A 209 -1.09 5.86 -11.85
CA MET A 209 -1.05 4.52 -12.44
C MET A 209 -0.68 4.59 -13.94
N GLY A 210 -0.49 3.44 -14.58
CA GLY A 210 -0.20 3.38 -16.02
C GLY A 210 1.21 3.85 -16.40
N GLY A 211 1.51 3.83 -17.70
CA GLY A 211 2.87 4.07 -18.21
C GLY A 211 3.45 5.43 -17.81
N TRP A 212 2.67 6.52 -17.96
CA TRP A 212 3.11 7.86 -17.52
C TRP A 212 3.26 7.96 -16.00
N GLY A 213 2.46 7.21 -15.25
CA GLY A 213 2.51 7.17 -13.80
C GLY A 213 3.79 6.55 -13.22
N ALA A 214 4.57 5.83 -14.03
CA ALA A 214 5.87 5.28 -13.61
C ALA A 214 6.80 6.34 -13.00
N LEU A 215 6.74 7.60 -13.48
CA LEU A 215 7.50 8.71 -12.90
C LEU A 215 7.19 8.90 -11.41
N THR A 216 5.91 8.82 -11.01
CA THR A 216 5.51 8.96 -9.59
C THR A 216 6.04 7.82 -8.73
N ARG A 217 6.25 6.63 -9.30
CA ARG A 217 6.82 5.48 -8.58
C ARG A 217 8.33 5.62 -8.38
N LEU A 218 9.02 6.20 -9.36
CA LEU A 218 10.47 6.36 -9.38
C LEU A 218 10.96 7.56 -8.59
N CYS A 219 10.22 8.68 -8.57
CA CYS A 219 10.66 9.90 -7.89
C CYS A 219 9.62 10.50 -6.92
N GLY A 220 8.46 9.86 -6.69
CA GLY A 220 7.43 10.36 -5.76
C GLY A 220 7.91 10.53 -4.32
N GLY A 221 8.94 9.78 -3.89
CA GLY A 221 9.56 9.96 -2.58
C GLY A 221 10.20 11.34 -2.38
N VAL A 222 10.72 11.96 -3.45
CA VAL A 222 11.25 13.33 -3.41
C VAL A 222 10.17 14.34 -3.03
N PHE A 223 8.93 14.07 -3.43
CA PHE A 223 7.77 14.92 -3.15
C PHE A 223 7.04 14.50 -1.87
N GLY A 224 7.49 13.42 -1.22
CA GLY A 224 7.00 13.00 0.08
C GLY A 224 6.04 11.81 0.10
N SER A 225 5.94 11.04 -1.00
CA SER A 225 5.31 9.72 -0.91
C SER A 225 6.19 8.81 -0.05
N ALA A 226 5.64 8.29 1.04
CA ALA A 226 6.37 7.48 2.00
C ALA A 226 6.69 6.07 1.51
N LEU A 227 5.93 5.59 0.53
CA LEU A 227 6.03 4.25 -0.01
C LEU A 227 5.80 4.26 -1.53
N THR A 228 6.48 3.37 -2.25
CA THR A 228 6.29 3.10 -3.67
C THR A 228 6.05 1.62 -3.88
N PHE A 229 5.21 1.28 -4.87
CA PHE A 229 4.92 -0.11 -5.24
C PHE A 229 5.70 -0.49 -6.49
N ALA A 230 6.44 -1.60 -6.41
CA ALA A 230 7.28 -2.15 -7.47
C ALA A 230 6.89 -3.61 -7.77
N VAL A 231 7.16 -4.08 -8.98
CA VAL A 231 6.96 -5.50 -9.34
C VAL A 231 8.04 -6.34 -8.65
N GLY A 232 7.59 -7.30 -7.85
CA GLY A 232 8.45 -8.36 -7.32
C GLY A 232 8.61 -9.48 -8.34
N ALA A 233 7.55 -10.23 -8.60
CA ALA A 233 7.48 -11.28 -9.62
C ALA A 233 6.43 -10.95 -10.70
N SER A 234 5.19 -10.68 -10.27
CA SER A 234 4.06 -10.34 -11.13
C SER A 234 3.56 -8.92 -10.88
N SER A 235 3.00 -8.29 -11.92
CA SER A 235 2.42 -6.96 -11.80
C SER A 235 0.99 -7.03 -11.25
N SER A 236 0.68 -6.23 -10.23
CA SER A 236 -0.67 -6.11 -9.64
C SER A 236 -1.44 -4.85 -10.09
N ALA A 237 -0.77 -3.93 -10.80
CA ALA A 237 -1.37 -2.69 -11.31
C ALA A 237 -0.61 -2.17 -12.56
N PRO A 238 -1.28 -1.46 -13.50
CA PRO A 238 -0.61 -0.93 -14.68
C PRO A 238 0.55 0.03 -14.35
N GLY A 239 1.65 -0.10 -15.10
CA GLY A 239 2.82 0.78 -14.99
C GLY A 239 3.73 0.52 -13.79
N GLN A 240 3.66 -0.67 -13.17
CA GLN A 240 4.64 -1.07 -12.16
C GLN A 240 5.99 -1.37 -12.82
N VAL A 241 7.04 -0.92 -12.15
CA VAL A 241 8.45 -1.05 -12.56
C VAL A 241 9.09 -2.14 -11.69
N PRO A 242 10.00 -2.98 -12.20
CA PRO A 242 10.74 -3.95 -11.38
C PRO A 242 11.41 -3.31 -10.17
N ILE A 243 11.42 -4.00 -9.04
CA ILE A 243 12.02 -3.51 -7.79
C ILE A 243 13.50 -3.12 -7.93
N GLU A 244 14.26 -3.83 -8.76
CA GLU A 244 15.66 -3.56 -9.04
C GLU A 244 15.83 -2.20 -9.74
N ASP A 245 14.98 -1.91 -10.72
CA ASP A 245 14.98 -0.65 -11.47
C ASP A 245 14.52 0.52 -10.60
N VAL A 246 13.48 0.31 -9.77
CA VAL A 246 13.03 1.32 -8.79
C VAL A 246 14.17 1.64 -7.82
N ARG A 247 14.85 0.62 -7.30
CA ARG A 247 15.99 0.80 -6.39
C ARG A 247 17.14 1.55 -7.05
N ALA A 248 17.49 1.20 -8.28
CA ALA A 248 18.55 1.87 -9.05
C ALA A 248 18.21 3.35 -9.28
N ALA A 249 16.97 3.66 -9.67
CA ALA A 249 16.51 5.03 -9.86
C ALA A 249 16.55 5.85 -8.56
N LEU A 250 16.05 5.28 -7.45
CA LEU A 250 16.08 5.93 -6.15
C LEU A 250 17.52 6.19 -5.66
N ALA A 251 18.43 5.25 -5.88
CA ALA A 251 19.85 5.43 -5.54
C ALA A 251 20.48 6.57 -6.36
N LEU A 252 20.18 6.63 -7.66
CA LEU A 252 20.66 7.70 -8.54
C LEU A 252 20.12 9.07 -8.11
N ILE A 253 18.83 9.16 -7.79
CA ILE A 253 18.19 10.40 -7.34
C ILE A 253 18.81 10.89 -6.03
N ARG A 254 18.97 10.02 -5.03
CA ARG A 254 19.60 10.41 -3.74
C ARG A 254 21.02 10.92 -3.94
N LYS A 255 21.82 10.19 -4.73
CA LYS A 255 23.18 10.62 -5.09
C LYS A 255 23.19 12.00 -5.75
N ALA A 256 22.26 12.25 -6.69
CA ALA A 256 22.16 13.52 -7.38
C ALA A 256 21.71 14.67 -6.47
N MET A 257 20.88 14.38 -5.47
CA MET A 257 20.41 15.35 -4.48
C MET A 257 21.39 15.59 -3.32
N GLY A 258 22.48 14.81 -3.24
CA GLY A 258 23.46 14.93 -2.16
C GLY A 258 22.96 14.38 -0.81
N GLU A 259 22.00 13.46 -0.84
CA GLU A 259 21.49 12.76 0.34
C GLU A 259 22.32 11.48 0.54
N SER A 260 23.08 11.42 1.65
CA SER A 260 23.94 10.30 2.05
C SER A 260 23.15 9.11 2.60
#